data_AF-A0AAF0RL49-F1
#
_entry.id   AF-A0AAF0RL49-F1
#
_cell.length_a   1.000
_cell.length_b   1.000
_cell.length_c   1.000
_cell.angle_alpha   90.00
_cell.angle_beta   90.00
_cell.angle_gamma   90.00
#
_symmetry.space_group_name_H-M   'P 1'
#
loop_
_entity.id
_entity.type
_entity.pdbx_description
1 polymer ?
#
loop_
_entity_poly.entity_id
_entity_poly.type
_entity_poly.pdbx_seq_one_letter_code
_entity_poly.pdbx_strand_id
1 'polypeptide(L)'
;MPSESKDQQIRWIVEALAAATLAQGVSAVTSGKQALESSLGSAWRNWDRAAAFPSIAGFHASNMLWGGLQRSDRRRGAVAAWDMQQWAAPYLVNAHWEVADVLEMRTDGRASARDWLALGAAFVAAFNDSEVQRP
;
A
#
# COMPACT_ATOMS: atom_id res chain seq x y z
N MET A 1 19.44 -4.80 -16.60
CA MET A 1 19.11 -5.30 -15.26
C MET A 1 17.89 -6.19 -15.37
N PRO A 2 17.81 -7.35 -14.68
CA PRO A 2 16.59 -8.14 -14.69
C PRO A 2 15.47 -7.30 -14.07
N SER A 3 14.33 -7.20 -14.76
CA SER A 3 13.14 -6.58 -14.20
C SER A 3 12.70 -7.38 -12.98
N GLU A 4 12.48 -6.72 -11.84
CA GLU A 4 11.89 -7.36 -10.67
C GLU A 4 10.62 -8.12 -11.04
N SER A 5 10.39 -9.25 -10.38
CA SER A 5 9.18 -10.04 -10.60
C SER A 5 7.93 -9.24 -10.20
N LYS A 6 6.80 -9.61 -10.78
CA LYS A 6 5.50 -9.05 -10.42
C LYS A 6 5.23 -9.14 -8.91
N ASP A 7 5.55 -10.28 -8.27
CA ASP A 7 5.34 -10.45 -6.83
C ASP A 7 6.25 -9.54 -5.99
N GLN A 8 7.49 -9.30 -6.45
CA GLN A 8 8.39 -8.33 -5.81
C GLN A 8 7.84 -6.90 -5.87
N GLN A 9 7.33 -6.46 -7.03
CA GLN A 9 6.71 -5.13 -7.15
C GLN A 9 5.45 -5.01 -6.29
N ILE A 10 4.56 -6.02 -6.32
CA ILE A 10 3.37 -6.05 -5.47
C ILE A 10 3.78 -5.95 -4.01
N ARG A 11 4.77 -6.74 -3.58
CA ARG A 11 5.30 -6.66 -2.21
C ARG A 11 5.78 -5.26 -1.88
N TRP A 12 6.64 -4.68 -2.72
CA TRP A 12 7.20 -3.36 -2.48
C TRP A 12 6.12 -2.30 -2.24
N ILE A 13 5.10 -2.28 -3.10
CA ILE A 13 4.02 -1.29 -3.05
C ILE A 13 3.09 -1.54 -1.85
N VAL A 14 2.74 -2.79 -1.57
CA VAL A 14 1.83 -3.12 -0.46
C VAL A 14 2.43 -2.72 0.88
N GLU A 15 3.75 -2.95 1.06
CA GLU A 15 4.46 -2.55 2.27
C GLU A 15 4.59 -1.02 2.37
N ALA A 16 4.96 -0.35 1.27
CA ALA A 16 5.03 1.12 1.24
C ALA A 16 3.67 1.78 1.47
N LEU A 17 2.59 1.21 0.92
CA LEU A 17 1.22 1.68 1.09
C LEU A 17 0.74 1.51 2.53
N ALA A 18 1.11 0.42 3.22
CA ALA A 18 0.81 0.24 4.64
C ALA A 18 1.42 1.38 5.47
N ALA A 19 2.73 1.62 5.31
CA ALA A 19 3.42 2.71 6.00
C ALA A 19 2.84 4.08 5.62
N ALA A 20 2.58 4.34 4.34
CA ALA A 20 2.03 5.61 3.90
C ALA A 20 0.60 5.86 4.44
N THR A 21 -0.20 4.81 4.61
CA THR A 21 -1.54 4.89 5.22
C THR A 21 -1.44 5.23 6.70
N LEU A 22 -0.53 4.59 7.44
CA LEU A 22 -0.24 4.94 8.83
C LEU A 22 0.21 6.41 8.97
N ALA A 23 1.03 6.90 8.02
CA ALA A 23 1.45 8.31 7.99
C ALA A 23 0.27 9.29 7.82
N GLN A 24 -0.87 8.85 7.29
CA GLN A 24 -2.10 9.66 7.20
C GLN A 24 -2.89 9.71 8.52
N GLY A 25 -2.38 9.11 9.61
CA GLY A 25 -3.11 8.97 10.87
C GLY A 25 -4.33 8.06 10.74
N VAL A 26 -4.26 7.05 9.88
CA VAL A 26 -5.30 6.05 9.66
C VAL A 26 -4.87 4.73 10.27
N SER A 27 -5.67 4.21 11.20
CA SER A 27 -5.43 2.94 11.88
C SER A 27 -6.04 1.75 11.13
N ALA A 28 -7.06 1.98 10.31
CA ALA A 28 -7.69 0.95 9.48
C ALA A 28 -8.57 1.57 8.38
N VAL A 29 -8.78 0.82 7.29
CA VAL A 29 -9.83 1.08 6.29
C VAL A 29 -10.74 -0.13 6.15
N THR A 30 -11.91 0.03 5.56
CA THR A 30 -12.87 -1.07 5.37
C THR A 30 -12.21 -2.29 4.72
N SER A 31 -12.57 -3.49 5.20
CA SER A 31 -12.16 -4.76 4.58
C SER A 31 -13.01 -5.13 3.35
N GLY A 32 -14.04 -4.32 3.04
CA GLY A 32 -14.93 -4.50 1.92
C GLY A 32 -14.19 -4.51 0.58
N LYS A 33 -14.21 -5.66 -0.10
CA LYS A 33 -13.45 -5.87 -1.35
C LYS A 33 -13.69 -4.78 -2.40
N GLN A 34 -14.95 -4.42 -2.63
CA GLN A 34 -15.31 -3.44 -3.67
C GLN A 34 -14.68 -2.07 -3.36
N ALA A 35 -14.82 -1.58 -2.13
CA ALA A 35 -14.23 -0.32 -1.70
C ALA A 35 -12.70 -0.36 -1.81
N LEU A 36 -12.04 -1.43 -1.34
CA LEU A 36 -10.59 -1.58 -1.45
C LEU A 36 -10.11 -1.57 -2.91
N GLU A 37 -10.71 -2.37 -3.79
CA GLU A 37 -10.29 -2.41 -5.20
C GLU A 37 -10.54 -1.07 -5.91
N SER A 38 -11.67 -0.42 -5.62
CA SER A 38 -11.98 0.90 -6.15
C SER A 38 -10.99 1.97 -5.68
N SER A 39 -10.69 2.02 -4.38
CA SER A 39 -9.73 2.96 -3.80
C SER A 39 -8.31 2.71 -4.30
N LEU A 40 -7.86 1.45 -4.34
CA LEU A 40 -6.57 1.07 -4.92
C LEU A 40 -6.49 1.47 -6.40
N GLY A 41 -7.53 1.17 -7.18
CA GLY A 41 -7.59 1.48 -8.60
C GLY A 41 -7.65 2.99 -8.89
N SER A 42 -8.32 3.76 -8.04
CA SER A 42 -8.36 5.22 -8.12
C SER A 42 -6.98 5.82 -7.81
N ALA A 43 -6.41 5.47 -6.64
CA ALA A 43 -5.12 5.96 -6.21
C ALA A 43 -4.01 5.59 -7.20
N TRP A 44 -3.98 4.33 -7.66
CA TRP A 44 -2.97 3.86 -8.60
C TRP A 44 -3.01 4.58 -9.95
N ARG A 45 -4.21 4.81 -10.52
CA ARG A 45 -4.33 5.48 -11.82
C ARG A 45 -3.93 6.95 -11.77
N ASN A 46 -4.13 7.59 -10.62
CA ASN A 46 -3.84 9.01 -10.43
C ASN A 46 -2.44 9.25 -9.85
N TRP A 47 -1.66 8.20 -9.60
CA TRP A 47 -0.33 8.32 -9.02
C TRP A 47 0.75 8.43 -10.09
N ASP A 48 1.53 9.52 -10.04
CA ASP A 48 2.55 9.86 -11.04
C ASP A 48 3.63 8.78 -11.24
N ARG A 49 3.86 7.93 -10.24
CA ARG A 49 4.89 6.86 -10.30
C ARG A 49 4.36 5.51 -10.74
N ALA A 50 3.07 5.37 -11.05
CA ALA A 50 2.51 4.09 -11.48
C ALA A 50 3.25 3.46 -12.68
N ALA A 51 3.72 4.29 -13.61
CA ALA A 51 4.49 3.84 -14.78
C ALA A 51 5.88 3.26 -14.43
N ALA A 52 6.43 3.55 -13.25
CA ALA A 52 7.69 3.00 -12.77
C ALA A 52 7.58 1.53 -12.31
N PHE A 53 6.35 0.99 -12.26
CA PHE A 53 6.05 -0.40 -11.88
C PHE A 53 5.36 -1.15 -13.04
N PRO A 54 6.10 -1.46 -14.12
CA PRO A 54 5.51 -1.96 -15.37
C PRO A 54 4.87 -3.34 -15.22
N SER A 55 5.27 -4.16 -14.25
CA SER A 55 4.74 -5.53 -14.10
C SER A 55 3.35 -5.57 -13.46
N ILE A 56 2.89 -4.44 -12.94
CA ILE A 56 1.54 -4.25 -12.38
C ILE A 56 0.77 -3.13 -13.07
N ALA A 57 1.37 -2.45 -14.04
CA ALA A 57 0.70 -1.43 -14.83
C ALA A 57 -0.47 -2.04 -15.63
N GLY A 58 -1.60 -1.34 -15.67
CA GLY A 58 -2.77 -1.72 -16.47
C GLY A 58 -4.04 -2.03 -15.67
N PHE A 59 -5.03 -2.58 -16.37
CA PHE A 59 -6.42 -2.73 -15.89
C PHE A 59 -6.57 -3.57 -14.62
N HIS A 60 -5.62 -4.47 -14.34
CA HIS A 60 -5.69 -5.41 -13.21
C HIS A 60 -4.91 -4.98 -11.97
N ALA A 61 -4.36 -3.75 -11.94
CA ALA A 61 -3.53 -3.27 -10.83
C ALA A 61 -4.25 -3.39 -9.47
N SER A 62 -5.52 -2.98 -9.39
CA SER A 62 -6.32 -3.04 -8.17
C SER A 62 -6.46 -4.46 -7.62
N ASN A 63 -6.85 -5.42 -8.46
CA ASN A 63 -6.98 -6.83 -8.07
C ASN A 63 -5.63 -7.43 -7.63
N MET A 64 -4.54 -7.09 -8.33
CA MET A 64 -3.19 -7.56 -7.97
C MET A 64 -2.74 -7.00 -6.61
N LEU A 65 -2.98 -5.71 -6.36
CA LEU A 65 -2.64 -5.06 -5.10
C LEU A 65 -3.53 -5.56 -3.96
N TRP A 66 -4.82 -5.76 -4.19
CA TRP A 66 -5.74 -6.37 -3.22
C TRP A 66 -5.29 -7.77 -2.80
N GLY A 67 -4.96 -8.64 -3.76
CA GLY A 67 -4.38 -9.95 -3.46
C GLY A 67 -2.99 -9.87 -2.80
N GLY A 68 -2.30 -8.74 -2.93
CA GLY A 68 -1.08 -8.41 -2.21
C GLY A 68 -1.34 -8.07 -0.75
N LEU A 69 -2.31 -7.20 -0.47
CA LEU A 69 -2.78 -6.85 0.89
C LEU A 69 -3.12 -8.14 1.66
N GLN A 70 -3.98 -8.99 1.08
CA GLN A 70 -4.46 -10.23 1.69
C GLN A 70 -3.38 -11.24 2.12
N ARG A 71 -2.19 -11.17 1.53
CA ARG A 71 -1.09 -12.10 1.79
C ARG A 71 0.09 -11.44 2.50
N SER A 72 -0.02 -10.14 2.79
CA SER A 72 1.11 -9.35 3.27
C SER A 72 1.55 -9.77 4.68
N ASP A 73 0.61 -10.12 5.56
CA ASP A 73 0.83 -10.63 6.91
C ASP A 73 1.70 -11.91 6.96
N ARG A 74 1.59 -12.76 5.93
CA ARG A 74 2.28 -14.06 5.82
C ARG A 74 3.65 -13.97 5.16
N ARG A 75 4.04 -12.81 4.63
CA ARG A 75 5.31 -12.66 3.89
C ARG A 75 6.49 -12.58 4.85
N ARG A 76 7.48 -13.46 4.65
CA ARG A 76 8.74 -13.43 5.42
C ARG A 76 9.55 -12.17 5.09
N GLY A 77 10.02 -11.49 6.14
CA GLY A 77 10.86 -10.30 6.04
C GLY A 77 10.13 -9.05 5.54
N ALA A 78 8.79 -9.01 5.60
CA ALA A 78 8.04 -7.79 5.34
C ALA A 78 8.39 -6.72 6.39
N VAL A 79 8.43 -5.45 5.99
CA VAL A 79 8.67 -4.35 6.93
C VAL A 79 7.38 -3.72 7.45
N ALA A 80 6.33 -3.77 6.63
CA ALA A 80 4.97 -3.39 6.97
C ALA A 80 4.00 -4.37 6.30
N ALA A 81 2.79 -4.50 6.82
CA ALA A 81 1.80 -5.43 6.31
C ALA A 81 0.38 -4.93 6.64
N TRP A 82 -0.60 -5.71 6.20
CA TRP A 82 -2.02 -5.47 6.42
C TRP A 82 -2.63 -6.66 7.15
N ASP A 83 -3.26 -6.40 8.29
CA ASP A 83 -4.20 -7.34 8.89
C ASP A 83 -5.54 -7.16 8.17
N MET A 84 -6.08 -8.25 7.64
CA MET A 84 -7.26 -8.28 6.78
C MET A 84 -8.45 -9.01 7.45
N GLN A 85 -8.52 -8.98 8.78
CA GLN A 85 -9.64 -9.52 9.56
C GLN A 85 -10.91 -8.67 9.39
N GLN A 86 -11.39 -8.01 10.46
CA GLN A 86 -12.62 -7.24 10.41
C GLN A 86 -12.44 -5.94 9.60
N TRP A 87 -11.29 -5.30 9.76
CA TRP A 87 -10.84 -4.13 9.01
C TRP A 87 -9.56 -4.46 8.27
N ALA A 88 -9.25 -3.71 7.22
CA ALA A 88 -7.94 -3.69 6.60
C ALA A 88 -7.03 -2.73 7.38
N ALA A 89 -6.30 -3.26 8.36
CA ALA A 89 -5.46 -2.49 9.26
C ALA A 89 -3.99 -2.56 8.85
N PRO A 90 -3.37 -1.44 8.39
CA PRO A 90 -1.93 -1.42 8.15
C PRO A 90 -1.16 -1.47 9.48
N TYR A 91 -0.03 -2.15 9.50
CA TYR A 91 0.85 -2.19 10.66
C TYR A 91 2.33 -2.32 10.25
N LEU A 92 3.23 -1.89 11.12
CA LEU A 92 4.66 -2.15 11.00
C LEU A 92 4.99 -3.49 11.64
N VAL A 93 5.78 -4.33 10.97
CA VAL A 93 6.07 -5.70 11.45
C VAL A 93 6.93 -5.68 12.72
N ASN A 94 7.77 -4.66 12.88
CA ASN A 94 8.53 -4.41 14.09
C ASN A 94 7.99 -3.16 14.80
N ALA A 95 7.61 -3.30 16.08
CA ALA A 95 7.07 -2.21 16.89
C ALA A 95 8.07 -1.08 17.18
N HIS A 96 9.37 -1.30 16.96
CA HIS A 96 10.42 -0.29 17.13
C HIS A 96 10.72 0.50 15.84
N TRP A 97 10.06 0.18 14.74
CA TRP A 97 10.22 0.96 13.51
C TRP A 97 9.32 2.18 13.52
N GLU A 98 9.85 3.26 12.97
CA GLU A 98 9.08 4.45 12.67
C GLU A 98 8.55 4.37 11.23
N VAL A 99 7.38 4.95 11.00
CA VAL A 99 6.76 5.01 9.67
C VAL A 99 7.69 5.67 8.64
N ALA A 100 8.39 6.74 9.06
CA ALA A 100 9.33 7.45 8.20
C ALA A 100 10.50 6.55 7.75
N ASP A 101 11.06 5.73 8.65
CA ASP A 101 12.16 4.82 8.33
C ASP A 101 11.72 3.77 7.31
N VAL A 102 10.51 3.23 7.46
CA VAL A 102 9.96 2.24 6.53
C VAL A 102 9.74 2.84 5.13
N LEU A 103 9.25 4.09 5.06
CA LEU A 103 9.10 4.79 3.79
C LEU A 103 10.46 5.07 3.13
N GLU A 104 11.47 5.42 3.91
CA GLU A 104 12.83 5.61 3.41
C GLU A 104 13.45 4.29 2.92
N MET A 105 13.27 3.18 3.65
CA MET A 105 13.68 1.84 3.21
C MET A 105 13.00 1.39 1.90
N ARG A 106 11.86 2.00 1.55
CA ARG A 106 11.12 1.74 0.31
C ARG A 106 11.42 2.76 -0.79
N THR A 107 12.33 3.70 -0.56
CA THR A 107 12.79 4.65 -1.57
C THR A 107 13.81 4.00 -2.51
N ASP A 108 13.59 4.18 -3.80
CA ASP A 108 14.53 3.79 -4.86
C ASP A 108 14.34 4.66 -6.11
N GLY A 109 14.94 4.25 -7.24
CA GLY A 109 14.80 4.98 -8.51
C GLY A 109 13.38 5.05 -9.08
N ARG A 110 12.40 4.35 -8.50
CA ARG A 110 10.99 4.33 -8.95
C ARG A 110 10.11 5.29 -8.17
N ALA A 111 10.33 5.42 -6.86
CA ALA A 111 9.54 6.27 -5.98
C ALA A 111 10.33 6.68 -4.74
N SER A 112 10.16 7.93 -4.33
CA SER A 112 10.64 8.48 -3.06
C SER A 112 9.63 8.30 -1.92
N ALA A 113 10.06 8.50 -0.68
CA ALA A 113 9.18 8.57 0.48
C ALA A 113 8.00 9.54 0.27
N ARG A 114 8.23 10.69 -0.37
CA ARG A 114 7.18 11.66 -0.72
C ARG A 114 6.19 11.10 -1.73
N ASP A 115 6.66 10.36 -2.74
CA ASP A 115 5.79 9.72 -3.73
C ASP A 115 4.89 8.68 -3.04
N TRP A 116 5.44 7.90 -2.10
CA TRP A 116 4.67 6.94 -1.31
C TRP A 116 3.61 7.60 -0.43
N LEU A 117 3.96 8.71 0.24
CA LEU A 117 2.99 9.50 1.00
C LEU A 117 1.85 10.01 0.12
N ALA A 118 2.14 10.45 -1.10
CA ALA A 118 1.12 10.88 -2.05
C ALA A 118 0.19 9.72 -2.46
N LEU A 119 0.73 8.52 -2.66
CA LEU A 119 -0.09 7.33 -2.94
C LEU A 119 -1.00 6.98 -1.74
N GLY A 120 -0.46 7.00 -0.52
CA GLY A 120 -1.24 6.76 0.70
C GLY A 120 -2.36 7.79 0.90
N ALA A 121 -2.06 9.07 0.70
CA ALA A 121 -3.06 10.13 0.76
C ALA A 121 -4.18 9.94 -0.28
N ALA A 122 -3.83 9.63 -1.53
CA ALA A 122 -4.80 9.36 -2.59
C ALA A 122 -5.65 8.10 -2.30
N PHE A 123 -5.04 7.07 -1.71
CA PHE A 123 -5.74 5.85 -1.29
C PHE A 123 -6.75 6.14 -0.18
N VAL A 124 -6.34 6.85 0.87
CA VAL A 124 -7.23 7.20 2.00
C VAL A 124 -8.36 8.13 1.56
N ALA A 125 -8.07 9.12 0.71
CA ALA A 125 -9.05 10.08 0.22
C ALA A 125 -10.16 9.47 -0.66
N ALA A 126 -9.97 8.23 -1.13
CA ALA A 126 -10.96 7.53 -1.94
C ALA A 126 -12.04 6.80 -1.11
N PHE A 127 -11.88 6.71 0.21
CA PHE A 127 -12.86 6.13 1.12
C PHE A 127 -13.80 7.20 1.70
N ASN A 128 -15.01 6.79 2.05
CA ASN A 128 -15.89 7.61 2.87
C ASN A 128 -15.46 7.60 4.34
N ASP A 129 -15.91 8.58 5.13
CA ASP A 129 -15.56 8.68 6.55
C ASP A 129 -15.94 7.42 7.36
N SER A 130 -17.07 6.77 7.03
CA SER A 130 -17.48 5.51 7.68
C SER A 130 -16.62 4.31 7.32
N GLU A 131 -15.75 4.43 6.32
CA GLU A 131 -14.87 3.38 5.81
C GLU A 131 -13.42 3.57 6.28
N VAL A 132 -13.15 4.56 7.14
CA VAL A 132 -11.82 4.88 7.66
C VAL A 132 -11.86 4.95 9.19
N GLN A 133 -10.87 4.36 9.84
CA GLN A 133 -10.64 4.49 11.27
C GLN A 133 -9.38 5.32 11.54
N ARG A 134 -9.47 6.16 12.56
CA ARG A 134 -8.38 7.00 13.05
C ARG A 134 -8.19 6.75 14.55
N PRO A 135 -6.97 6.83 15.09
CA PRO A 135 -6.70 6.71 16.53
C PRO A 135 -7.44 7.73 17.37
#